data_AF-A0A2A5FMH2-F1
#
_entry.id   AF-A0A2A5FMH2-F1
#
_cell.length_a   1.000
_cell.length_b   1.000
_cell.length_c   1.000
_cell.angle_alpha   90.00
_cell.angle_beta   90.00
_cell.angle_gamma   90.00
#
_symmetry.space_group_name_H-M   'P 1'
#
loop_
_entity.id
_entity.type
_entity.pdbx_description
1 polymer ?
#
loop_
_entity_poly.entity_id
_entity_poly.type
_entity_poly.pdbx_seq_one_letter_code
_entity_poly.pdbx_strand_id
1 'polypeptide(L)'
;MNLSLHFDPRRSIIATFILLILGWFTSPVSAQDMHFTQFNAAPTSINPGYAGATNQARAVTMYRAQWASLPQAFTGFHFAYDRPTFDHNGGLGILISNEEAGAGALRTSRVAFQYAYEFKLGSRTYIRPALQAGIVSRAVNIAGLTFMDQLLRNDAATSLEQGLGTGKQYIDIGTGFLLVSREFWFGISADHINTPNSSLSLDYAEKLPVRFSAHGGGRIPLTTGPKSRNSRDVVFAFNYTNQGLFDQLDFGTYYDLDIMTLGVWYRGIPVIQQAADGSPDIDAVSVIFGFGNKIWRMGYSYDLSLSKLGITSSGGSHEISLKYLWDVRKKDGPPAYHPCIQN
;
A
#
# COMPACT_ATOMS: atom_id res chain seq x y z
N MET A 1 28.37 58.18 -21.20
CA MET A 1 27.93 57.83 -19.83
C MET A 1 28.13 56.33 -19.70
N ASN A 2 29.33 55.90 -19.27
CA ASN A 2 29.71 54.48 -19.24
C ASN A 2 29.36 53.90 -17.87
N LEU A 3 28.35 53.04 -17.81
CA LEU A 3 28.00 52.30 -16.60
C LEU A 3 28.97 51.12 -16.47
N SER A 4 30.02 51.25 -15.65
CA SER A 4 30.86 50.10 -15.30
C SER A 4 30.16 49.29 -14.21
N LEU A 5 29.63 48.12 -14.59
CA LEU A 5 29.15 47.14 -13.62
C LEU A 5 30.36 46.50 -12.92
N HIS A 6 30.66 46.98 -11.71
CA HIS A 6 31.61 46.31 -10.81
C HIS A 6 30.95 45.04 -10.26
N PHE A 7 31.29 43.90 -10.85
CA PHE A 7 30.95 42.58 -10.29
C PHE A 7 31.95 42.25 -9.18
N ASP A 8 31.48 42.25 -7.94
CA ASP A 8 32.26 41.73 -6.81
C ASP A 8 32.39 40.20 -6.98
N PRO A 9 33.60 39.67 -7.24
CA PRO A 9 33.79 38.26 -7.58
C PRO A 9 33.32 37.33 -6.46
N ARG A 10 33.31 37.78 -5.19
CA ARG A 10 32.78 36.99 -4.07
C ARG A 10 31.27 36.85 -4.13
N ARG A 11 30.54 37.90 -4.53
CA ARG A 11 29.08 37.87 -4.70
C ARG A 11 28.67 37.09 -5.95
N SER A 12 29.45 37.18 -7.02
CA SER A 12 29.25 36.38 -8.24
C SER A 12 29.44 34.88 -7.99
N ILE A 13 30.43 34.49 -7.19
CA ILE A 13 30.65 33.09 -6.81
C ILE A 13 29.51 32.58 -5.94
N ILE A 14 29.06 33.36 -4.95
CA ILE A 14 27.92 33.00 -4.09
C ILE A 14 26.63 32.86 -4.92
N ALA A 15 26.35 33.82 -5.81
CA ALA A 15 25.19 33.74 -6.71
C ALA A 15 25.26 32.53 -7.66
N THR A 16 26.45 32.19 -8.17
CA THR A 16 26.66 31.00 -9.02
C THR A 16 26.51 29.71 -8.22
N PHE A 17 26.98 29.66 -6.96
CA PHE A 17 26.80 28.51 -6.08
C PHE A 17 25.33 28.32 -5.69
N ILE A 18 24.60 29.41 -5.44
CA ILE A 18 23.15 29.41 -5.19
C ILE A 18 22.38 28.95 -6.45
N LEU A 19 22.75 29.42 -7.64
CA LEU A 19 22.16 28.96 -8.91
C LEU A 19 22.46 27.49 -9.23
N LEU A 20 23.67 27.00 -8.89
CA LEU A 20 24.04 25.58 -9.03
C LEU A 20 23.31 24.69 -8.01
N ILE A 21 23.04 25.19 -6.80
CA ILE A 21 22.22 24.50 -5.79
C ILE A 21 20.75 24.50 -6.21
N LEU A 22 20.21 25.60 -6.76
CA LEU A 22 18.85 25.64 -7.29
C LEU A 22 18.66 24.78 -8.56
N GLY A 23 19.70 24.62 -9.37
CA GLY A 23 19.70 23.78 -10.57
C GLY A 23 19.68 22.27 -10.30
N TRP A 24 19.86 21.83 -9.05
CA TRP A 24 19.91 20.41 -8.68
C TRP A 24 18.58 19.82 -8.19
N PHE A 25 17.51 20.62 -8.12
CA PHE A 25 16.18 20.17 -7.70
C PHE A 25 15.29 19.71 -8.87
N THR A 26 15.85 18.99 -9.84
CA THR A 26 15.03 18.14 -10.72
C THR A 26 14.83 16.80 -10.05
N SER A 27 14.00 16.77 -9.00
CA SER A 27 13.56 15.51 -8.41
C SER A 27 12.86 14.70 -9.50
N PRO A 28 13.34 13.50 -9.88
CA PRO A 28 12.55 12.62 -10.72
C PRO A 28 11.26 12.33 -9.96
N VAL A 29 10.13 12.62 -10.59
CA VAL A 29 8.82 12.22 -10.07
C VAL A 29 8.81 10.70 -10.11
N SER A 30 8.99 10.06 -8.96
CA SER A 30 8.84 8.61 -8.83
C SER A 30 7.36 8.30 -8.69
N ALA A 31 6.83 7.40 -9.52
CA ALA A 31 5.47 6.92 -9.29
C ALA A 31 5.42 6.12 -7.98
N GLN A 32 4.30 6.24 -7.27
CA GLN A 32 4.00 5.44 -6.08
C GLN A 32 3.16 4.24 -6.47
N ASP A 33 3.34 3.14 -5.74
CA ASP A 33 2.38 2.04 -5.75
C ASP A 33 1.06 2.50 -5.12
N MET A 34 -0.07 1.99 -5.63
CA MET A 34 -1.35 2.28 -4.98
C MET A 34 -1.42 1.62 -3.60
N HIS A 35 -2.08 2.31 -2.67
CA HIS A 35 -2.26 1.88 -1.30
C HIS A 35 -3.75 1.75 -0.96
N PHE A 36 -4.04 0.93 0.06
CA PHE A 36 -5.39 0.67 0.54
C PHE A 36 -5.55 1.09 2.02
N THR A 37 -6.70 1.66 2.37
CA THR A 37 -7.12 1.94 3.74
C THR A 37 -7.37 0.69 4.54
N GLN A 38 -7.98 -0.29 3.90
CA GLN A 38 -8.27 -1.57 4.52
C GLN A 38 -7.10 -2.54 4.40
N PHE A 39 -5.85 -2.09 4.61
CA PHE A 39 -4.68 -2.98 4.59
C PHE A 39 -4.79 -4.12 5.63
N ASN A 40 -5.49 -3.90 6.74
CA ASN A 40 -5.79 -4.94 7.72
C ASN A 40 -6.77 -6.02 7.21
N ALA A 41 -7.54 -5.73 6.15
CA ALA A 41 -8.38 -6.73 5.51
C ALA A 41 -7.52 -7.74 4.72
N ALA A 42 -6.52 -7.26 3.97
CA ALA A 42 -5.54 -8.08 3.25
C ALA A 42 -4.09 -7.76 3.68
N PRO A 43 -3.65 -8.15 4.89
CA PRO A 43 -2.34 -7.75 5.42
C PRO A 43 -1.17 -8.37 4.66
N THR A 44 -1.39 -9.42 3.87
CA THR A 44 -0.41 -9.95 2.93
C THR A 44 0.00 -8.94 1.84
N SER A 45 -0.82 -7.92 1.57
CA SER A 45 -0.47 -6.85 0.61
C SER A 45 0.62 -5.90 1.11
N ILE A 46 0.77 -5.76 2.44
CA ILE A 46 1.79 -4.91 3.06
C ILE A 46 3.02 -5.70 3.49
N ASN A 47 2.87 -6.99 3.84
CA ASN A 47 3.99 -7.82 4.29
C ASN A 47 3.74 -9.31 4.02
N PRO A 48 4.62 -10.00 3.27
CA PRO A 48 4.47 -11.42 3.02
C PRO A 48 4.57 -12.28 4.29
N GLY A 49 5.09 -11.73 5.41
CA GLY A 49 5.11 -12.39 6.72
C GLY A 49 3.73 -12.76 7.27
N TYR A 50 2.67 -12.11 6.80
CA TYR A 50 1.29 -12.45 7.15
C TYR A 50 0.74 -13.67 6.42
N ALA A 51 1.41 -14.18 5.38
CA ALA A 51 0.92 -15.33 4.63
C ALA A 51 0.79 -16.54 5.56
N GLY A 52 -0.44 -17.05 5.74
CA GLY A 52 -0.74 -18.14 6.64
C GLY A 52 -0.40 -17.86 8.10
N ALA A 53 -0.36 -16.59 8.52
CA ALA A 53 -0.19 -16.22 9.92
C ALA A 53 -1.45 -16.51 10.74
N THR A 54 -2.59 -16.69 10.07
CA THR A 54 -3.81 -17.24 10.68
C THR A 54 -3.81 -18.76 10.57
N ASN A 55 -4.33 -19.45 11.59
CA ASN A 55 -4.56 -20.91 11.54
C ASN A 55 -5.73 -21.33 10.63
N GLN A 56 -6.15 -20.42 9.76
CA GLN A 56 -7.25 -20.57 8.81
C GLN A 56 -6.72 -20.17 7.45
N ALA A 57 -7.28 -20.79 6.40
CA ALA A 57 -7.15 -20.22 5.09
C ALA A 57 -8.03 -18.98 4.99
N ARG A 58 -7.53 -18.00 4.25
CA ARG A 58 -8.15 -16.69 4.08
C ARG A 58 -8.15 -16.35 2.59
N ALA A 59 -9.31 -15.96 2.07
CA ALA A 59 -9.43 -15.25 0.79
C ALA A 59 -9.97 -13.85 1.05
N VAL A 60 -9.39 -12.85 0.42
CA VAL A 60 -9.79 -11.45 0.54
C VAL A 60 -9.81 -10.85 -0.85
N THR A 61 -10.89 -10.16 -1.17
CA THR A 61 -10.91 -9.24 -2.32
C THR A 61 -11.15 -7.83 -1.83
N MET A 62 -10.51 -6.86 -2.48
CA MET A 62 -10.67 -5.45 -2.18
C MET A 62 -10.77 -4.67 -3.49
N TYR A 63 -11.61 -3.65 -3.50
CA TYR A 63 -11.71 -2.69 -4.58
C TYR A 63 -11.65 -1.28 -4.01
N ARG A 64 -10.84 -0.41 -4.61
CA ARG A 64 -10.69 1.01 -4.26
C ARG A 64 -10.99 1.86 -5.49
N ALA A 65 -11.85 2.86 -5.31
CA ALA A 65 -12.00 3.98 -6.23
C ALA A 65 -11.49 5.24 -5.55
N GLN A 66 -10.34 5.74 -6.00
CA GLN A 66 -9.65 6.87 -5.40
C GLN A 66 -10.02 8.17 -6.09
N TRP A 67 -10.46 9.16 -5.29
CA TRP A 67 -10.92 10.46 -5.76
C TRP A 67 -12.04 10.34 -6.80
N ALA A 68 -13.16 9.75 -6.38
CA ALA A 68 -14.25 9.34 -7.26
C ALA A 68 -14.90 10.46 -8.08
N SER A 69 -14.74 11.73 -7.69
CA SER A 69 -15.24 12.89 -8.46
C SER A 69 -14.24 13.45 -9.47
N LEU A 70 -12.99 12.97 -9.49
CA LEU A 70 -12.04 13.37 -10.51
C LEU A 70 -12.30 12.60 -11.82
N PRO A 71 -12.31 13.28 -12.98
CA PRO A 71 -12.27 12.60 -14.25
C PRO A 71 -11.00 11.75 -14.30
N GLN A 72 -11.11 10.54 -14.84
CA GLN A 72 -9.96 9.63 -14.99
C GLN A 72 -9.35 9.11 -13.65
N ALA A 73 -10.19 9.03 -12.62
CA ALA A 73 -9.86 8.54 -11.28
C ALA A 73 -9.11 7.20 -11.26
N PHE A 74 -8.31 7.00 -10.21
CA PHE A 74 -7.53 5.80 -10.01
C PHE A 74 -8.41 4.70 -9.43
N THR A 75 -8.33 3.49 -9.99
CA THR A 75 -9.03 2.33 -9.45
C THR A 75 -8.07 1.19 -9.18
N GLY A 76 -8.35 0.46 -8.11
CA GLY A 76 -7.52 -0.63 -7.63
C GLY A 76 -8.32 -1.84 -7.25
N PHE A 77 -7.81 -3.00 -7.63
CA PHE A 77 -8.35 -4.30 -7.27
C PHE A 77 -7.25 -5.16 -6.65
N HIS A 78 -7.55 -5.77 -5.52
CA HIS A 78 -6.74 -6.82 -4.92
C HIS A 78 -7.54 -8.09 -4.74
N PHE A 79 -6.88 -9.21 -4.99
CA PHE A 79 -7.28 -10.51 -4.50
C PHE A 79 -6.08 -11.13 -3.77
N ALA A 80 -6.25 -11.47 -2.50
CA ALA A 80 -5.26 -12.15 -1.70
C ALA A 80 -5.84 -13.47 -1.21
N TYR A 81 -5.07 -14.55 -1.37
CA TYR A 81 -5.38 -15.82 -0.75
C TYR A 81 -4.16 -16.33 0.00
N ASP A 82 -4.34 -16.73 1.24
CA ASP A 82 -3.27 -17.28 2.06
C ASP A 82 -3.75 -18.40 2.98
N ARG A 83 -2.83 -19.31 3.33
CA ARG A 83 -3.13 -20.43 4.22
C ARG A 83 -1.87 -20.89 4.96
N PRO A 84 -2.02 -21.48 6.16
CA PRO A 84 -0.93 -22.21 6.79
C PRO A 84 -0.59 -23.47 5.97
N THR A 85 0.68 -23.87 6.03
CA THR A 85 1.17 -25.13 5.49
C THR A 85 0.58 -26.32 6.26
N PHE A 86 0.60 -27.52 5.68
CA PHE A 86 0.01 -28.70 6.32
C PHE A 86 0.70 -29.10 7.63
N ASP A 87 2.00 -28.86 7.73
CA ASP A 87 2.82 -29.05 8.92
C ASP A 87 2.75 -27.88 9.91
N HIS A 88 2.04 -26.80 9.54
CA HIS A 88 1.85 -25.58 10.33
C HIS A 88 3.15 -24.85 10.73
N ASN A 89 4.28 -25.18 10.09
CA ASN A 89 5.57 -24.50 10.31
C ASN A 89 5.74 -23.25 9.43
N GLY A 90 4.72 -22.89 8.65
CA GLY A 90 4.77 -21.73 7.77
C GLY A 90 3.43 -21.43 7.13
N GLY A 91 3.46 -20.59 6.11
CA GLY A 91 2.30 -20.20 5.34
C GLY A 91 2.64 -19.88 3.90
N LEU A 92 1.65 -20.10 3.04
CA LEU A 92 1.71 -19.84 1.61
C LEU A 92 0.66 -18.78 1.28
N GLY A 93 1.01 -17.87 0.37
CA GLY A 93 0.12 -16.83 -0.09
C GLY A 93 0.24 -16.58 -1.60
N ILE A 94 -0.85 -16.10 -2.19
CA ILE A 94 -0.89 -15.50 -3.51
C ILE A 94 -1.58 -14.15 -3.40
N LEU A 95 -1.00 -13.14 -4.06
CA LEU A 95 -1.53 -11.80 -4.17
C LEU A 95 -1.65 -11.45 -5.64
N ILE A 96 -2.85 -11.09 -6.05
CA ILE A 96 -3.15 -10.57 -7.38
C ILE A 96 -3.56 -9.11 -7.18
N SER A 97 -2.92 -8.20 -7.90
CA SER A 97 -3.32 -6.80 -7.95
C SER A 97 -3.50 -6.32 -9.37
N ASN A 98 -4.45 -5.41 -9.54
CA ASN A 98 -4.68 -4.71 -10.77
C ASN A 98 -4.98 -3.25 -10.44
N GLU A 99 -4.26 -2.35 -11.09
CA GLU A 99 -4.30 -0.93 -10.85
C GLU A 99 -4.51 -0.23 -12.20
N GLU A 100 -5.47 0.70 -12.24
CA GLU A 100 -5.79 1.47 -13.43
C GLU A 100 -5.75 2.97 -13.12
N ALA A 101 -5.08 3.72 -14.00
CA ALA A 101 -4.88 5.15 -13.91
C ALA A 101 -5.14 5.84 -15.26
N GLY A 102 -5.43 7.14 -15.25
CA GLY A 102 -5.55 7.94 -16.48
C GLY A 102 -6.66 7.44 -17.41
N ALA A 103 -7.87 7.22 -16.85
CA ALA A 103 -9.04 6.69 -17.58
C ALA A 103 -8.89 5.24 -18.06
N GLY A 104 -8.10 4.44 -17.34
CA GLY A 104 -7.78 3.07 -17.76
C GLY A 104 -6.73 3.00 -18.86
N ALA A 105 -6.12 4.13 -19.24
CA ALA A 105 -5.06 4.13 -20.22
C ALA A 105 -3.77 3.53 -19.66
N LEU A 106 -3.48 3.68 -18.37
CA LEU A 106 -2.33 3.02 -17.74
C LEU A 106 -2.82 1.91 -16.83
N ARG A 107 -2.33 0.70 -17.04
CA ARG A 107 -2.68 -0.48 -16.24
C ARG A 107 -1.45 -1.21 -15.73
N THR A 108 -1.44 -1.50 -14.44
CA THR A 108 -0.42 -2.32 -13.78
C THR A 108 -1.08 -3.55 -13.19
N SER A 109 -0.66 -4.74 -13.61
CA SER A 109 -1.15 -6.02 -13.07
C SER A 109 0.01 -6.78 -12.45
N ARG A 110 -0.20 -7.33 -11.26
CA ARG A 110 0.81 -8.08 -10.54
C ARG A 110 0.22 -9.38 -10.02
N VAL A 111 1.00 -10.44 -10.14
CA VAL A 111 0.74 -11.72 -9.48
C VAL A 111 1.99 -12.06 -8.68
N ALA A 112 1.85 -12.20 -7.37
CA ALA A 112 2.93 -12.49 -6.45
C ALA A 112 2.62 -13.72 -5.61
N PHE A 113 3.62 -14.55 -5.41
CA PHE A 113 3.61 -15.69 -4.51
C PHE A 113 4.41 -15.35 -3.27
N GLN A 114 3.91 -15.80 -2.12
CA GLN A 114 4.45 -15.49 -0.81
C GLN A 114 4.68 -16.78 -0.04
N TYR A 115 5.79 -16.83 0.67
CA TYR A 115 6.10 -17.88 1.62
C TYR A 115 6.63 -17.27 2.90
N ALA A 116 6.02 -17.63 4.03
CA ALA A 116 6.47 -17.25 5.36
C ALA A 116 6.81 -18.51 6.15
N TYR A 117 7.93 -18.52 6.84
CA TYR A 117 8.27 -19.60 7.78
C TYR A 117 8.01 -19.13 9.20
N GLU A 118 7.45 -19.97 10.07
CA GLU A 118 7.16 -19.64 11.46
C GLU A 118 8.21 -20.25 12.39
N PHE A 119 8.96 -19.39 13.09
CA PHE A 119 9.80 -19.80 14.21
C PHE A 119 9.12 -19.44 15.52
N LYS A 120 9.01 -20.43 16.40
CA LYS A 120 8.53 -20.24 17.76
C LYS A 120 9.69 -19.76 18.65
N LEU A 121 9.59 -18.53 19.16
CA LEU A 121 10.60 -17.94 20.05
C LEU A 121 10.28 -18.19 21.53
N GLY A 122 8.99 -18.33 21.85
CA GLY A 122 8.51 -18.59 23.21
C GLY A 122 7.17 -19.30 23.22
N SER A 123 6.51 -19.39 24.37
CA SER A 123 5.21 -20.08 24.48
C SER A 123 4.10 -19.40 23.68
N ARG A 124 4.19 -18.08 23.45
CA ARG A 124 3.16 -17.25 22.79
C ARG A 124 3.74 -16.20 21.84
N THR A 125 5.01 -16.33 21.45
CA THR A 125 5.72 -15.37 20.60
C THR A 125 6.36 -16.09 19.43
N TYR A 126 6.11 -15.56 18.24
CA TYR A 126 6.53 -16.15 16.97
C TYR A 126 7.19 -15.09 16.11
N ILE A 127 8.21 -15.48 15.37
CA ILE A 127 8.81 -14.66 14.32
C ILE A 127 8.59 -15.34 12.97
N ARG A 128 8.26 -14.54 11.97
CA ARG A 128 7.89 -15.01 10.64
C ARG A 128 8.66 -14.23 9.57
N PRO A 129 9.91 -14.63 9.26
CA PRO A 129 10.56 -14.17 8.04
C PRO A 129 9.85 -14.75 6.82
N ALA A 130 9.80 -13.98 5.75
CA ALA A 130 9.07 -14.31 4.56
C ALA A 130 9.72 -13.76 3.30
N LEU A 131 9.46 -14.45 2.19
CA LEU A 131 9.88 -14.07 0.86
C LEU A 131 8.67 -13.91 -0.05
N GLN A 132 8.79 -13.01 -1.00
CA GLN A 132 7.81 -12.77 -2.03
C GLN A 132 8.50 -12.70 -3.39
N ALA A 133 7.91 -13.34 -4.38
CA ALA A 133 8.31 -13.20 -5.77
C ALA A 133 7.06 -13.06 -6.63
N GLY A 134 7.09 -12.12 -7.57
CA GLY A 134 5.96 -11.86 -8.46
C GLY A 134 6.40 -11.45 -9.84
N ILE A 135 5.43 -11.47 -10.75
CA ILE A 135 5.56 -10.94 -12.10
C ILE A 135 4.62 -9.75 -12.18
N VAL A 136 5.13 -8.64 -12.70
CA VAL A 136 4.39 -7.41 -12.92
C VAL A 136 4.33 -7.14 -14.42
N SER A 137 3.15 -6.78 -14.90
CA SER A 137 2.89 -6.34 -16.26
C SER A 137 2.32 -4.93 -16.21
N ARG A 138 3.08 -3.97 -16.72
CA ARG A 138 2.66 -2.57 -16.88
C ARG A 138 2.36 -2.34 -18.35
N ALA A 139 1.21 -1.77 -18.68
CA ALA A 139 0.80 -1.53 -20.06
C ALA A 139 0.12 -0.17 -20.19
N VAL A 140 0.30 0.47 -21.35
CA VAL A 140 -0.35 1.73 -21.68
C VAL A 140 -1.14 1.60 -22.98
N ASN A 141 -2.41 1.99 -22.93
CA ASN A 141 -3.28 2.13 -24.09
C ASN A 141 -3.13 3.54 -24.68
N ILE A 142 -2.17 3.69 -25.58
CA ILE A 142 -1.87 4.96 -26.28
C ILE A 142 -3.09 5.46 -27.05
N ALA A 143 -3.91 4.58 -27.62
CA ALA A 143 -5.09 4.97 -28.39
C ALA A 143 -6.21 5.57 -27.54
N GLY A 144 -6.21 5.31 -26.22
CA GLY A 144 -7.14 5.92 -25.27
C GLY A 144 -6.67 7.27 -24.71
N LEU A 145 -5.46 7.71 -25.08
CA LEU A 145 -4.87 8.97 -24.65
C LEU A 145 -4.97 10.02 -25.76
N THR A 146 -5.08 11.28 -25.36
CA THR A 146 -4.97 12.43 -26.26
C THR A 146 -3.67 13.14 -25.98
N PHE A 147 -2.79 13.17 -26.99
CA PHE A 147 -1.49 13.81 -26.89
C PHE A 147 -1.53 15.25 -27.39
N MET A 148 -0.57 16.07 -26.94
CA MET A 148 -0.52 17.49 -27.29
C MET A 148 -0.36 17.71 -28.80
N ASP A 149 0.39 16.85 -29.48
CA ASP A 149 0.59 16.93 -30.93
C ASP A 149 -0.72 16.77 -31.72
N GLN A 150 -1.66 15.94 -31.21
CA GLN A 150 -2.97 15.76 -31.81
C GLN A 150 -3.82 17.02 -31.69
N LEU A 151 -3.81 17.66 -30.52
CA LEU A 151 -4.52 18.92 -30.27
C LEU A 151 -3.97 20.06 -31.15
N LEU A 152 -2.64 20.14 -31.32
CA LEU A 152 -1.99 21.13 -32.18
C LEU A 152 -2.25 20.90 -33.68
N ARG A 153 -2.72 19.71 -34.06
CA ARG A 153 -3.01 19.30 -35.44
C ARG A 153 -4.52 19.20 -35.73
N ASN A 154 -5.33 20.04 -35.09
CA ASN A 154 -6.79 20.07 -35.23
C ASN A 154 -7.43 18.73 -34.86
N ASP A 155 -7.16 18.23 -33.66
CA ASP A 155 -7.69 16.96 -33.13
C ASP A 155 -7.41 15.76 -34.06
N ALA A 156 -6.15 15.64 -34.50
CA ALA A 156 -5.75 14.55 -35.38
C ALA A 156 -6.01 13.17 -34.74
N ALA A 157 -6.52 12.23 -35.53
CA ALA A 157 -6.95 10.91 -35.03
C ALA A 157 -5.80 10.04 -34.45
N THR A 158 -4.54 10.33 -34.79
CA THR A 158 -3.37 9.58 -34.32
C THR A 158 -2.29 10.52 -33.84
N SER A 159 -1.62 10.15 -32.75
CA SER A 159 -0.43 10.84 -32.26
C SER A 159 0.82 10.46 -33.08
N LEU A 160 1.74 11.40 -33.19
CA LEU A 160 3.08 11.26 -33.77
C LEU A 160 4.15 10.99 -32.71
N GLU A 161 3.79 10.91 -31.42
CA GLU A 161 4.71 10.62 -30.33
C GLU A 161 5.42 9.27 -30.55
N GLN A 162 6.75 9.29 -30.46
CA GLN A 162 7.60 8.10 -30.62
C GLN A 162 8.28 7.75 -29.28
N GLY A 163 8.76 6.51 -29.14
CA GLY A 163 9.56 6.09 -27.98
C GLY A 163 8.77 5.58 -26.77
N LEU A 164 7.43 5.56 -26.84
CA LEU A 164 6.57 4.88 -25.87
C LEU A 164 6.32 3.42 -26.28
N GLY A 165 6.79 2.50 -25.45
CA GLY A 165 6.40 1.09 -25.51
C GLY A 165 4.97 0.88 -25.00
N THR A 166 4.25 -0.08 -25.57
CA THR A 166 2.87 -0.40 -25.19
C THR A 166 2.77 -1.23 -23.91
N GLY A 167 3.87 -1.85 -23.48
CA GLY A 167 3.94 -2.55 -22.20
C GLY A 167 5.32 -3.08 -21.84
N LYS A 168 5.48 -3.36 -20.54
CA LYS A 168 6.69 -3.88 -19.91
C LYS A 168 6.32 -4.98 -18.93
N GLN A 169 7.06 -6.08 -18.96
CA GLN A 169 7.00 -7.11 -17.92
C GLN A 169 8.32 -7.16 -17.18
N TYR A 170 8.23 -7.35 -15.86
CA TYR A 170 9.38 -7.51 -15.00
C TYR A 170 9.06 -8.40 -13.82
N ILE A 171 10.11 -9.01 -13.27
CA ILE A 171 10.03 -9.77 -12.02
C ILE A 171 10.18 -8.78 -10.86
N ASP A 172 9.38 -8.98 -9.82
CA ASP A 172 9.46 -8.24 -8.58
C ASP A 172 9.74 -9.17 -7.41
N ILE A 173 10.68 -8.77 -6.55
CA ILE A 173 11.07 -9.55 -5.37
C ILE A 173 10.85 -8.69 -4.13
N GLY A 174 10.31 -9.31 -3.09
CA GLY A 174 10.11 -8.69 -1.79
C GLY A 174 10.48 -9.63 -0.65
N THR A 175 10.63 -9.05 0.53
CA THR A 175 10.89 -9.78 1.77
C THR A 175 10.12 -9.15 2.91
N GLY A 176 9.87 -9.93 3.95
CA GLY A 176 9.09 -9.52 5.09
C GLY A 176 9.57 -10.18 6.37
N PHE A 177 9.35 -9.51 7.47
CA PHE A 177 9.51 -10.06 8.81
C PHE A 177 8.30 -9.66 9.64
N LEU A 178 7.76 -10.59 10.40
CA LEU A 178 6.62 -10.36 11.28
C LEU A 178 6.89 -11.00 12.64
N LEU A 179 6.87 -10.20 13.70
CA LEU A 179 6.82 -10.62 15.08
C LEU A 179 5.37 -10.61 15.54
N VAL A 180 4.88 -11.77 15.97
CA VAL A 180 3.52 -11.93 16.49
C VAL A 180 3.59 -12.37 17.95
N SER A 181 2.88 -11.64 18.81
CA SER A 181 2.65 -11.97 20.21
C SER A 181 1.14 -11.92 20.50
N ARG A 182 0.76 -12.26 21.74
CA ARG A 182 -0.65 -12.44 22.11
C ARG A 182 -1.43 -11.14 22.00
N GLU A 183 -0.79 -10.05 22.38
CA GLU A 183 -1.42 -8.75 22.58
C GLU A 183 -0.91 -7.69 21.60
N PHE A 184 0.20 -7.97 20.90
CA PHE A 184 0.80 -7.05 19.94
C PHE A 184 1.42 -7.80 18.77
N TRP A 185 1.56 -7.09 17.66
CA TRP A 185 2.32 -7.53 16.51
C TRP A 185 3.12 -6.36 15.95
N PHE A 186 4.22 -6.70 15.29
CA PHE A 186 5.08 -5.74 14.62
C PHE A 186 5.71 -6.42 13.41
N GLY A 187 5.78 -5.73 12.29
CA GLY A 187 6.39 -6.24 11.09
C GLY A 187 7.05 -5.16 10.27
N ILE A 188 8.05 -5.59 9.51
CA ILE A 188 8.75 -4.79 8.52
C ILE A 188 8.79 -5.55 7.21
N SER A 189 8.75 -4.84 6.10
CA SER A 189 8.83 -5.43 4.76
C SER A 189 9.58 -4.50 3.82
N ALA A 190 10.13 -5.10 2.76
CA ALA A 190 10.76 -4.41 1.66
C ALA A 190 10.28 -5.05 0.36
N ASP A 191 9.59 -4.28 -0.48
CA ASP A 191 9.21 -4.67 -1.84
C ASP A 191 10.15 -4.03 -2.86
N HIS A 192 10.19 -4.57 -4.08
CA HIS A 192 11.06 -4.10 -5.17
C HIS A 192 12.55 -4.13 -4.82
N ILE A 193 12.99 -5.12 -4.04
CA ILE A 193 14.40 -5.21 -3.60
C ILE A 193 15.37 -5.38 -4.77
N ASN A 194 14.88 -5.89 -5.90
CA ASN A 194 15.62 -6.04 -7.15
C ASN A 194 15.58 -4.78 -8.03
N THR A 195 14.90 -3.70 -7.60
CA THR A 195 14.79 -2.40 -8.29
C THR A 195 14.51 -2.53 -9.79
N PRO A 196 13.41 -3.20 -10.19
CA PRO A 196 13.18 -3.53 -11.59
C PRO A 196 13.02 -2.29 -12.46
N ASN A 197 13.37 -2.40 -13.74
CA ASN A 197 13.09 -1.35 -14.72
C ASN A 197 11.61 -1.39 -15.11
N SER A 198 10.84 -0.43 -14.58
CA SER A 198 9.40 -0.29 -14.81
C SER A 198 9.05 0.65 -15.97
N SER A 199 10.05 1.22 -16.65
CA SER A 199 9.85 2.19 -17.72
C SER A 199 9.04 1.60 -18.88
N LEU A 200 8.07 2.40 -19.32
CA LEU A 200 7.36 2.18 -20.58
C LEU A 200 8.10 2.80 -21.78
N SER A 201 9.11 3.64 -21.55
CA SER A 201 9.94 4.18 -22.62
C SER A 201 10.95 3.14 -23.11
N LEU A 202 11.22 3.14 -24.42
CA LEU A 202 12.24 2.29 -25.04
C LEU A 202 13.67 2.81 -24.77
N ASP A 203 13.81 4.12 -24.58
CA ASP A 203 15.11 4.80 -24.53
C ASP A 203 15.61 5.06 -23.11
N TYR A 204 14.70 5.09 -22.13
CA TYR A 204 15.01 5.41 -20.74
C TYR A 204 14.66 4.27 -19.80
N ALA A 205 15.55 4.00 -18.84
CA ALA A 205 15.30 3.06 -17.75
C ALA A 205 14.79 3.83 -16.52
N GLU A 206 13.66 3.37 -15.96
CA GLU A 206 13.06 3.88 -14.74
C GLU A 206 13.14 2.76 -13.70
N LYS A 207 14.12 2.85 -12.80
CA LYS A 207 14.26 1.88 -11.72
C LYS A 207 13.23 2.16 -10.66
N LEU A 208 12.38 1.17 -10.38
CA LEU A 208 11.41 1.25 -9.31
C LEU A 208 12.14 1.27 -7.95
N PRO A 209 11.99 2.32 -7.13
CA PRO A 209 12.62 2.38 -5.83
C PRO A 209 12.12 1.27 -4.91
N VAL A 210 13.00 0.79 -4.02
CA VAL A 210 12.61 -0.14 -2.95
C VAL A 210 11.55 0.52 -2.09
N ARG A 211 10.46 -0.20 -1.81
CA ARG A 211 9.40 0.25 -0.92
C ARG A 211 9.59 -0.41 0.44
N PHE A 212 9.94 0.37 1.45
CA PHE A 212 10.01 -0.08 2.83
C PHE A 212 8.67 0.14 3.52
N SER A 213 8.23 -0.83 4.31
CA SER A 213 7.07 -0.64 5.19
C SER A 213 7.35 -1.15 6.60
N ALA A 214 6.79 -0.48 7.60
CA ALA A 214 6.81 -0.87 8.99
C ALA A 214 5.40 -0.72 9.56
N HIS A 215 4.85 -1.77 10.15
CA HIS A 215 3.49 -1.77 10.66
C HIS A 215 3.42 -2.54 11.96
N GLY A 216 2.40 -2.28 12.72
CA GLY A 216 2.20 -2.97 13.97
C GLY A 216 0.94 -2.52 14.66
N GLY A 217 0.71 -3.08 15.83
CA GLY A 217 -0.45 -2.74 16.61
C GLY A 217 -0.58 -3.59 17.84
N GLY A 218 -1.63 -3.28 18.60
CA GLY A 218 -1.99 -3.99 19.81
C GLY A 218 -3.50 -4.20 19.88
N ARG A 219 -3.90 -5.31 20.50
CA ARG A 219 -5.30 -5.65 20.74
C ARG A 219 -5.56 -5.76 22.23
N ILE A 220 -6.53 -4.99 22.70
CA ILE A 220 -6.95 -4.93 24.09
C ILE A 220 -8.36 -5.54 24.17
N PRO A 221 -8.50 -6.74 24.77
CA PRO A 221 -9.82 -7.34 24.98
C PRO A 221 -10.55 -6.58 26.09
N LEU A 222 -11.72 -6.02 25.77
CA LEU A 222 -12.52 -5.27 26.75
C LEU A 222 -13.37 -6.16 27.65
N THR A 223 -13.67 -7.38 27.20
CA THR A 223 -14.43 -8.33 28.02
C THR A 223 -13.61 -9.60 28.25
N THR A 224 -13.15 -9.78 29.49
CA THR A 224 -12.40 -10.97 29.92
C THR A 224 -13.22 -11.77 30.92
N GLY A 225 -13.56 -13.02 30.60
CA GLY A 225 -14.15 -13.95 31.56
C GLY A 225 -15.01 -15.06 30.93
N PRO A 226 -15.23 -16.17 31.65
CA PRO A 226 -15.95 -17.36 31.14
C PRO A 226 -17.45 -17.13 30.89
N LYS A 227 -18.02 -16.01 31.32
CA LYS A 227 -19.42 -15.61 31.05
C LYS A 227 -19.57 -14.59 29.91
N SER A 228 -18.48 -14.14 29.30
CA SER A 228 -18.56 -13.20 28.17
C SER A 228 -19.02 -13.94 26.92
N ARG A 229 -20.28 -13.74 26.54
CA ARG A 229 -20.87 -14.38 25.37
C ARG A 229 -20.40 -13.77 24.05
N ASN A 230 -19.99 -12.49 24.08
CA ASN A 230 -19.60 -11.73 22.90
C ASN A 230 -18.17 -11.19 23.05
N SER A 231 -17.37 -11.29 21.99
CA SER A 231 -16.04 -10.68 21.96
C SER A 231 -16.16 -9.18 21.67
N ARG A 232 -15.37 -8.37 22.40
CA ARG A 232 -15.32 -6.91 22.25
C ARG A 232 -13.88 -6.49 22.45
N ASP A 233 -13.24 -6.05 21.38
CA ASP A 233 -11.82 -5.74 21.38
C ASP A 233 -11.60 -4.32 20.85
N VAL A 234 -10.65 -3.62 21.46
CA VAL A 234 -10.10 -2.38 20.89
C VAL A 234 -8.77 -2.73 20.27
N VAL A 235 -8.57 -2.31 19.02
CA VAL A 235 -7.33 -2.52 18.28
C VAL A 235 -6.74 -1.16 17.97
N PHE A 236 -5.45 -0.99 18.26
CA PHE A 236 -4.65 0.13 17.78
C PHE A 236 -3.68 -0.40 16.74
N ALA A 237 -3.52 0.29 15.64
CA ALA A 237 -2.59 -0.12 14.60
C ALA A 237 -1.99 1.09 13.89
N PHE A 238 -0.81 0.87 13.31
CA PHE A 238 -0.12 1.82 12.45
C PHE A 238 0.48 1.11 11.24
N ASN A 239 0.66 1.86 10.16
CA ASN A 239 1.37 1.46 8.97
C ASN A 239 2.18 2.64 8.45
N TYR A 240 3.50 2.49 8.41
CA TYR A 240 4.43 3.41 7.80
C TYR A 240 4.92 2.80 6.49
N THR A 241 4.97 3.59 5.43
CA THR A 241 5.49 3.20 4.13
C THR A 241 6.38 4.30 3.59
N ASN A 242 7.51 3.92 2.98
CA ASN A 242 8.42 4.81 2.29
C ASN A 242 8.83 4.20 0.93
N GLN A 243 8.74 4.99 -0.13
CA GLN A 243 9.13 4.61 -1.48
C GLN A 243 9.72 5.82 -2.22
N GLY A 244 11.04 5.78 -2.48
CA GLY A 244 11.72 6.91 -3.11
C GLY A 244 11.63 8.17 -2.25
N LEU A 245 11.05 9.23 -2.81
CA LEU A 245 10.85 10.50 -2.11
C LEU A 245 9.56 10.56 -1.30
N PHE A 246 8.71 9.53 -1.36
CA PHE A 246 7.43 9.55 -0.65
C PHE A 246 7.53 8.76 0.64
N ASP A 247 7.00 9.32 1.72
CA ASP A 247 6.80 8.62 2.97
C ASP A 247 5.45 8.99 3.59
N GLN A 248 4.85 8.00 4.24
CA GLN A 248 3.50 8.10 4.77
C GLN A 248 3.39 7.26 6.03
N LEU A 249 2.95 7.87 7.11
CA LEU A 249 2.50 7.20 8.33
C LEU A 249 0.99 7.27 8.46
N ASP A 250 0.39 6.10 8.63
CA ASP A 250 -1.02 5.90 8.92
C ASP A 250 -1.15 5.32 10.32
N PHE A 251 -2.08 5.82 11.11
CA PHE A 251 -2.45 5.20 12.37
C PHE A 251 -3.95 5.23 12.56
N GLY A 252 -4.46 4.26 13.30
CA GLY A 252 -5.89 4.18 13.53
C GLY A 252 -6.24 3.23 14.64
N THR A 253 -7.54 3.21 14.91
CA THR A 253 -8.12 2.31 15.90
C THR A 253 -9.35 1.64 15.33
N TYR A 254 -9.60 0.42 15.80
CA TYR A 254 -10.83 -0.30 15.56
C TYR A 254 -11.50 -0.68 16.87
N TYR A 255 -12.81 -0.62 16.86
CA TYR A 255 -13.69 -1.27 17.80
C TYR A 255 -14.27 -2.51 17.13
N ASP A 256 -13.80 -3.68 17.52
CA ASP A 256 -14.14 -4.97 16.91
C ASP A 256 -15.16 -5.73 17.79
N LEU A 257 -16.28 -6.08 17.19
CA LEU A 257 -17.35 -6.89 17.76
C LEU A 257 -17.51 -8.15 16.91
N ASP A 258 -18.17 -9.19 17.45
CA ASP A 258 -18.39 -10.43 16.69
C ASP A 258 -19.04 -10.19 15.32
N ILE A 259 -20.04 -9.30 15.26
CA ILE A 259 -20.83 -9.04 14.05
C ILE A 259 -20.40 -7.81 13.25
N MET A 260 -19.59 -6.92 13.85
CA MET A 260 -19.34 -5.59 13.29
C MET A 260 -17.96 -5.07 13.69
N THR A 261 -17.32 -4.29 12.83
CA THR A 261 -16.09 -3.55 13.15
C THR A 261 -16.33 -2.08 12.82
N LEU A 262 -15.98 -1.19 13.74
CA LEU A 262 -15.94 0.25 13.47
C LEU A 262 -14.49 0.70 13.54
N GLY A 263 -14.04 1.54 12.64
CA GLY A 263 -12.66 2.03 12.64
C GLY A 263 -12.55 3.47 12.21
N VAL A 264 -11.54 4.14 12.75
CA VAL A 264 -11.13 5.49 12.34
C VAL A 264 -9.63 5.47 12.12
N TRP A 265 -9.21 6.03 10.99
CA TRP A 265 -7.82 6.12 10.59
C TRP A 265 -7.47 7.55 10.23
N TYR A 266 -6.24 7.92 10.57
CA TYR A 266 -5.60 9.12 10.10
C TYR A 266 -4.47 8.69 9.16
N ARG A 267 -4.52 9.15 7.92
CA ARG A 267 -3.58 8.79 6.85
C ARG A 267 -2.74 9.99 6.43
N GLY A 268 -1.50 9.68 6.04
CA GLY A 268 -0.67 10.65 5.31
C GLY A 268 0.00 11.60 6.28
N ILE A 269 0.61 11.11 7.35
CA ILE A 269 1.54 11.93 8.13
C ILE A 269 2.93 11.75 7.53
N PRO A 270 3.52 12.76 6.91
CA PRO A 270 4.93 12.71 6.56
C PRO A 270 5.78 12.68 7.83
N VAL A 271 6.72 11.75 7.90
CA VAL A 271 7.64 11.58 9.03
C VAL A 271 9.05 12.05 8.67
N ILE A 272 9.47 11.79 7.43
CA ILE A 272 10.81 12.08 6.93
C ILE A 272 10.80 13.31 6.00
N GLN A 273 9.91 13.37 5.02
CA GLN A 273 9.89 14.48 4.05
C GLN A 273 8.74 15.45 4.29
N GLN A 274 9.06 16.75 4.38
CA GLN A 274 8.05 17.80 4.42
C GLN A 274 7.69 18.23 3.00
N ALA A 275 6.44 18.63 2.77
CA ALA A 275 6.03 19.20 1.50
C ALA A 275 6.94 20.38 1.12
N ALA A 276 7.19 20.55 -0.18
CA ALA A 276 8.09 21.58 -0.71
C ALA A 276 7.69 23.02 -0.33
N ASP A 277 6.47 23.23 0.17
CA ASP A 277 5.92 24.51 0.64
C ASP A 277 5.85 24.64 2.17
N GLY A 278 6.37 23.67 2.92
CA GLY A 278 6.36 23.66 4.38
C GLY A 278 4.99 23.41 5.01
N SER A 279 3.96 23.08 4.22
CA SER A 279 2.64 22.70 4.75
C SER A 279 2.64 21.24 5.24
N PRO A 280 1.81 20.91 6.26
CA PRO A 280 1.58 19.51 6.62
C PRO A 280 0.92 18.80 5.43
N ASP A 281 1.61 17.83 4.83
CA ASP A 281 1.07 17.02 3.73
C ASP A 281 0.12 15.96 4.27
N ILE A 282 -1.05 16.39 4.75
CA ILE A 282 -2.06 15.49 5.32
C ILE A 282 -2.93 14.97 4.18
N ASP A 283 -3.01 13.65 4.03
CA ASP A 283 -3.80 13.05 2.96
C ASP A 283 -5.28 12.92 3.34
N ALA A 284 -5.62 12.12 4.36
CA ALA A 284 -7.02 11.81 4.64
C ALA A 284 -7.32 11.37 6.09
N VAL A 285 -8.59 11.53 6.48
CA VAL A 285 -9.18 10.80 7.61
C VAL A 285 -10.15 9.78 7.03
N SER A 286 -10.05 8.53 7.49
CA SER A 286 -10.87 7.44 6.97
C SER A 286 -11.78 6.87 8.03
N VAL A 287 -13.02 6.61 7.65
CA VAL A 287 -14.00 5.89 8.47
C VAL A 287 -14.19 4.50 7.88
N ILE A 288 -14.15 3.47 8.73
CA ILE A 288 -14.25 2.08 8.34
C ILE A 288 -15.44 1.44 9.04
N PHE A 289 -16.28 0.76 8.27
CA PHE A 289 -17.39 -0.04 8.76
C PHE A 289 -17.25 -1.46 8.21
N GLY A 290 -17.19 -2.44 9.09
CA GLY A 290 -17.19 -3.86 8.75
C GLY A 290 -18.42 -4.56 9.32
N PHE A 291 -18.98 -5.49 8.57
CA PHE A 291 -20.09 -6.32 9.00
C PHE A 291 -19.88 -7.77 8.56
N GLY A 292 -20.27 -8.72 9.41
CA GLY A 292 -20.25 -10.14 9.06
C GLY A 292 -20.17 -11.02 10.29
N ASN A 293 -19.45 -12.13 10.17
CA ASN A 293 -19.24 -13.08 11.26
C ASN A 293 -17.78 -13.57 11.24
N LYS A 294 -17.51 -14.73 11.86
CA LYS A 294 -16.17 -15.32 11.95
C LYS A 294 -15.70 -15.99 10.64
N ILE A 295 -16.63 -16.29 9.73
CA ILE A 295 -16.38 -17.00 8.46
C ILE A 295 -16.30 -16.01 7.31
N TRP A 296 -17.17 -15.00 7.29
CA TRP A 296 -17.14 -13.98 6.25
C TRP A 296 -17.25 -12.58 6.86
N ARG A 297 -16.59 -11.60 6.25
CA ARG A 297 -16.69 -10.20 6.67
C ARG A 297 -16.60 -9.29 5.46
N MET A 298 -17.54 -8.37 5.36
CA MET A 298 -17.50 -7.27 4.41
C MET A 298 -17.00 -6.03 5.11
N GLY A 299 -16.20 -5.23 4.43
CA GLY A 299 -15.73 -3.93 4.91
C GLY A 299 -16.02 -2.86 3.88
N TYR A 300 -16.41 -1.69 4.34
CA TYR A 300 -16.48 -0.47 3.56
C TYR A 300 -15.67 0.60 4.27
N SER A 301 -14.90 1.38 3.52
CA SER A 301 -14.24 2.55 4.05
C SER A 301 -14.40 3.75 3.14
N TYR A 302 -14.45 4.92 3.76
CA TYR A 302 -14.49 6.20 3.08
C TYR A 302 -13.36 7.08 3.58
N ASP A 303 -12.52 7.53 2.66
CA ASP A 303 -11.42 8.45 2.93
C ASP A 303 -11.87 9.88 2.62
N LEU A 304 -11.95 10.71 3.66
CA LEU A 304 -12.15 12.14 3.55
C LEU A 304 -10.80 12.79 3.25
N SER A 305 -10.60 13.23 2.00
CA SER A 305 -9.38 13.94 1.59
C SER A 305 -9.25 15.26 2.34
N LEU A 306 -8.18 15.37 3.14
CA LEU A 306 -7.78 16.57 3.89
C LEU A 306 -6.71 17.39 3.16
N SER A 307 -6.10 16.81 2.12
CA SER A 307 -5.10 17.48 1.29
C SER A 307 -5.70 18.67 0.53
N LYS A 308 -4.83 19.48 -0.10
CA LYS A 308 -5.24 20.65 -0.91
C LYS A 308 -6.22 20.32 -2.03
N LEU A 309 -6.28 19.05 -2.46
CA LEU A 309 -7.28 18.58 -3.41
C LEU A 309 -8.70 18.76 -2.86
N GLY A 310 -8.87 18.56 -1.55
CA GLY A 310 -10.11 18.79 -0.81
C GLY A 310 -11.25 17.83 -1.19
N ILE A 311 -12.21 17.68 -0.28
CA ILE A 311 -13.36 16.78 -0.50
C ILE A 311 -14.27 17.22 -1.65
N THR A 312 -14.42 18.53 -1.88
CA THR A 312 -15.31 19.09 -2.92
C THR A 312 -14.81 18.80 -4.33
N SER A 313 -13.49 18.67 -4.51
CA SER A 313 -12.88 18.40 -5.81
C SER A 313 -12.60 16.91 -5.99
N SER A 314 -12.21 16.19 -4.93
CA SER A 314 -11.87 14.77 -5.01
C SER A 314 -13.09 13.83 -4.93
N GLY A 315 -14.15 14.21 -4.21
CA GLY A 315 -15.25 13.30 -3.86
C GLY A 315 -14.89 12.29 -2.77
N GLY A 316 -13.65 12.31 -2.26
CA GLY A 316 -13.09 11.28 -1.38
C GLY A 316 -12.75 9.98 -2.10
N SER A 317 -12.31 8.98 -1.33
CA SER A 317 -12.01 7.64 -1.86
C SER A 317 -12.88 6.59 -1.19
N HIS A 318 -13.36 5.64 -1.97
CA HIS A 318 -14.24 4.57 -1.51
C HIS A 318 -13.51 3.24 -1.62
N GLU A 319 -13.56 2.42 -0.57
CA GLU A 319 -13.10 1.03 -0.65
C GLU A 319 -14.14 0.06 -0.16
N ILE A 320 -14.21 -1.09 -0.82
CA ILE A 320 -14.99 -2.24 -0.41
C ILE A 320 -14.04 -3.43 -0.28
N SER A 321 -14.20 -4.21 0.79
CA SER A 321 -13.50 -5.47 0.99
C SER A 321 -14.48 -6.60 1.29
N LEU A 322 -14.16 -7.80 0.85
CA LEU A 322 -14.84 -9.03 1.22
C LEU A 322 -13.78 -10.05 1.61
N LYS A 323 -13.88 -10.54 2.84
CA LYS A 323 -12.99 -11.53 3.44
C LYS A 323 -13.78 -12.81 3.74
N TYR A 324 -13.22 -13.95 3.38
CA TYR A 324 -13.73 -15.27 3.71
C TYR A 324 -12.63 -16.08 4.41
N LEU A 325 -12.99 -16.78 5.48
CA LEU A 325 -12.13 -17.51 6.39
C LEU A 325 -12.69 -18.92 6.58
N TRP A 326 -11.82 -19.92 6.48
CA TRP A 326 -12.22 -21.30 6.76
C TRP A 326 -11.11 -22.10 7.43
N ASP A 327 -11.53 -22.98 8.33
CA ASP A 327 -10.63 -23.84 9.09
C ASP A 327 -9.98 -24.87 8.16
N VAL A 328 -8.65 -24.91 8.17
CA VAL A 328 -7.85 -25.90 7.43
C VAL A 328 -7.11 -26.88 8.35
N ARG A 329 -7.48 -26.90 9.64
CA ARG A 329 -6.93 -27.84 10.62
C ARG A 329 -7.27 -29.29 10.22
N LYS A 330 -6.27 -30.18 10.26
CA LYS A 330 -6.55 -31.59 10.53
C LYS A 330 -6.97 -31.72 12.00
N LYS A 331 -7.92 -32.62 12.27
CA LYS A 331 -8.64 -32.82 13.53
C LYS A 331 -7.76 -33.01 14.79
N ASP A 332 -6.46 -33.20 14.64
CA ASP A 332 -5.51 -33.57 15.71
C ASP A 332 -4.32 -32.60 15.88
N GLY A 333 -4.41 -31.37 15.35
CA GLY A 333 -3.40 -30.33 15.61
C GLY A 333 -3.65 -29.56 16.92
N PRO A 334 -2.60 -29.01 17.57
CA PRO A 334 -2.78 -28.12 18.73
C PRO A 334 -3.68 -26.92 18.37
N PRO A 335 -4.44 -26.37 19.34
CA PRO A 335 -5.44 -25.35 19.06
C PRO A 335 -4.83 -24.09 18.45
N ALA A 336 -5.64 -23.41 17.63
CA ALA A 336 -5.27 -22.24 16.86
C ALA A 336 -4.68 -21.12 17.73
N TYR A 337 -3.59 -20.53 17.25
CA TYR A 337 -3.19 -19.18 17.63
C TYR A 337 -3.94 -18.18 16.74
N HIS A 338 -4.88 -17.48 17.35
CA HIS A 338 -5.46 -16.29 16.80
C HIS A 338 -4.94 -15.11 17.64
N PRO A 339 -4.89 -13.88 17.07
CA PRO A 339 -5.04 -12.66 17.87
C PRO A 339 -6.42 -12.59 18.59
N CYS A 340 -7.16 -13.70 18.72
CA CYS A 340 -8.52 -13.78 19.22
C CYS A 340 -8.69 -15.06 20.07
N ILE A 341 -8.86 -14.88 21.38
CA ILE A 341 -9.39 -15.87 22.35
C ILE A 341 -8.38 -16.94 22.83
N GLN A 342 -8.15 -16.93 24.15
CA GLN A 342 -7.57 -18.03 24.89
C GLN A 342 -8.63 -19.03 25.33
N ASN A 343 -8.25 -20.30 25.21
CA ASN A 343 -8.85 -21.54 25.71
C ASN A 343 -10.16 -21.97 25.03
#